data_AF-A0A7X5SC08-F1
#
_entry.id   AF-A0A7X5SC08-F1
#
_cell.length_a   1.000
_cell.length_b   1.000
_cell.length_c   1.000
_cell.angle_alpha   90.00
_cell.angle_beta   90.00
_cell.angle_gamma   90.00
#
_symmetry.space_group_name_H-M   'P 1'
#
loop_
_entity.id
_entity.type
_entity.pdbx_description
1 polymer ?
#
loop_
_entity_poly.entity_id
_entity_poly.type
_entity_poly.pdbx_seq_one_letter_code
_entity_poly.pdbx_strand_id
1 'polypeptide(L)'
;RDERTGGADASGERQRAFIDSLRASAIAIETDAANRQHYELPPQFFTLCLGRRLKYSSCYWDATTPDLDAAEERMLALYGERAELADGQRILELGCGWGSLTLWMAERYPGATITAV
;
A
#
# COMPACT_ATOMS: atom_id res chain seq x y z
N ARG A 1 10.17 -20.13 10.28
CA ARG A 1 10.15 -20.11 11.77
C ARG A 1 8.69 -19.94 12.14
N ASP A 2 8.10 -20.86 12.91
CA ASP A 2 6.73 -20.68 13.37
C ASP A 2 6.71 -19.63 14.49
N GLU A 3 6.07 -18.50 14.21
CA GLU A 3 6.02 -17.34 15.10
C GLU A 3 5.31 -17.66 16.42
N ARG A 4 4.51 -18.74 16.46
CA ARG A 4 3.67 -19.12 17.62
C ARG A 4 4.23 -20.24 18.48
N THR A 5 5.41 -20.78 18.17
CA THR A 5 5.99 -21.88 18.93
C THR A 5 6.29 -21.48 20.39
N GLY A 6 5.94 -22.30 21.38
CA GLY A 6 6.29 -22.06 22.78
C GLY A 6 5.29 -21.22 23.60
N GLY A 7 4.09 -20.97 23.07
CA GLY A 7 3.02 -20.30 23.82
C GLY A 7 3.09 -18.76 23.77
N ALA A 8 2.11 -18.12 24.43
CA ALA A 8 1.89 -16.67 24.32
C ALA A 8 3.06 -15.85 24.86
N ASP A 9 3.63 -16.23 26.00
CA ASP A 9 4.74 -15.50 26.64
C ASP A 9 6.00 -15.54 25.77
N ALA A 10 6.38 -16.72 25.29
CA ALA A 10 7.53 -16.88 24.40
C ALA A 10 7.34 -16.16 23.06
N SER A 11 6.11 -16.11 22.53
CA SER A 11 5.78 -15.32 21.35
C SER A 11 5.94 -13.83 21.60
N GLY A 12 5.44 -13.34 22.74
CA GLY A 12 5.56 -11.94 23.15
C GLY A 12 7.01 -11.50 23.35
N GLU A 13 7.86 -12.36 23.91
CA GLU A 13 9.30 -12.09 24.05
C GLU A 13 10.01 -11.97 22.69
N ARG A 14 9.74 -12.90 21.76
CA ARG A 14 10.30 -12.82 20.40
C ARG A 14 9.85 -11.56 19.67
N GLN A 15 8.58 -11.19 19.80
CA GLN A 15 8.05 -9.98 19.19
C GLN A 15 8.73 -8.72 19.77
N ARG A 16 8.90 -8.65 21.10
CA ARG A 16 9.63 -7.53 21.74
C ARG A 16 11.08 -7.46 21.26
N ALA A 17 11.81 -8.57 21.28
CA ALA A 17 13.18 -8.63 20.81
C ALA A 17 13.32 -8.21 19.34
N PHE A 18 12.35 -8.60 18.50
CA PHE A 18 12.32 -8.17 17.10
C PHE A 18 12.07 -6.66 16.98
N ILE A 19 11.09 -6.11 17.71
CA ILE A 19 10.84 -4.65 17.74
C ILE A 19 12.09 -3.88 18.18
N ASP A 20 12.77 -4.34 19.23
CA ASP A 20 13.99 -3.69 19.73
C ASP A 20 15.10 -3.73 18.67
N SER A 21 15.21 -4.83 17.92
CA SER A 21 16.14 -4.92 16.79
C SER A 21 15.80 -3.94 15.65
N LEU A 22 14.53 -3.77 15.32
CA LEU A 22 14.07 -2.81 14.30
C LEU A 22 14.29 -1.36 14.73
N ARG A 23 14.16 -1.05 16.02
CA ARG A 23 14.45 0.30 16.55
C ARG A 23 15.93 0.68 16.40
N ALA A 24 16.82 -0.31 16.42
CA ALA A 24 18.25 -0.11 16.27
C ALA A 24 18.74 -0.20 14.81
N SER A 25 17.87 -0.58 13.86
CA SER A 25 18.26 -0.71 12.44
C SER A 25 18.17 0.61 11.68
N ALA A 26 18.82 0.66 10.51
CA ALA A 26 18.54 1.71 9.54
C ALA A 26 17.06 1.69 9.11
N ILE A 27 16.54 2.85 8.68
CA ILE A 27 15.14 2.98 8.21
C ILE A 27 14.86 2.06 7.02
N ALA A 28 15.80 1.99 6.08
CA ALA A 28 15.79 1.06 4.96
C ALA A 28 17.22 0.62 4.67
N ILE A 29 17.36 -0.66 4.32
CA ILE A 29 18.61 -1.26 3.85
C ILE A 29 18.40 -1.68 2.39
N GLU A 30 19.46 -1.67 1.57
CA GLU A 30 19.41 -2.11 0.16
C GLU A 30 18.44 -1.32 -0.75
N THR A 31 18.29 -0.01 -0.54
CA THR A 31 17.38 0.85 -1.31
C THR A 31 17.62 0.79 -2.82
N ASP A 32 18.88 0.67 -3.24
CA ASP A 32 19.24 0.59 -4.65
C ASP A 32 18.80 -0.72 -5.31
N ALA A 33 18.89 -1.84 -4.58
CA ALA A 33 18.43 -3.13 -5.07
C ALA A 33 16.90 -3.17 -5.18
N ALA A 34 16.20 -2.62 -4.17
CA ALA A 34 14.74 -2.51 -4.18
C ALA A 34 14.23 -1.67 -5.37
N ASN A 35 14.92 -0.56 -5.69
CA ASN A 35 14.59 0.25 -6.86
C ASN A 35 14.79 -0.54 -8.16
N ARG A 36 15.93 -1.22 -8.33
CA ARG A 36 16.22 -1.98 -9.57
C ARG A 36 15.20 -3.09 -9.84
N GLN A 37 14.77 -3.82 -8.82
CA GLN A 37 13.80 -4.92 -8.97
C GLN A 37 12.41 -4.45 -9.46
N HIS A 38 12.05 -3.18 -9.28
CA HIS A 38 10.75 -2.64 -9.73
C HIS A 38 10.76 -2.07 -11.16
N TYR A 39 11.91 -1.98 -11.84
CA TYR A 39 12.02 -1.37 -13.19
C TYR A 39 12.37 -2.34 -14.33
N GLU A 40 12.35 -3.65 -14.10
CA GLU A 40 12.71 -4.64 -15.13
C GLU A 40 11.57 -4.93 -16.14
N LEU A 41 10.34 -4.48 -15.85
CA LEU A 41 9.16 -4.77 -16.68
C LEU A 41 8.55 -3.52 -17.31
N PRO A 42 8.13 -3.57 -18.59
CA PRO A 42 7.51 -2.43 -19.26
C PRO A 42 6.13 -2.12 -18.64
N PRO A 43 5.69 -0.84 -18.59
CA PRO A 43 4.38 -0.46 -18.04
C PRO A 43 3.19 -1.22 -18.66
N GLN A 44 3.28 -1.56 -19.95
CA GLN A 44 2.27 -2.34 -20.67
C GLN A 44 2.07 -3.75 -20.11
N PHE A 45 3.08 -4.34 -19.47
CA PHE A 45 2.91 -5.62 -18.80
C PHE A 45 1.87 -5.52 -17.66
N PHE A 46 1.92 -4.44 -16.89
CA PHE A 46 1.04 -4.25 -15.74
C PHE A 46 -0.42 -4.01 -16.13
N THR A 47 -0.67 -3.45 -17.31
CA THR A 47 -2.04 -3.33 -17.84
C THR A 47 -2.69 -4.68 -18.18
N LEU A 48 -1.91 -5.76 -18.25
CA LEU A 48 -2.42 -7.11 -18.52
C LEU A 48 -2.80 -7.87 -17.25
N CYS A 49 -2.28 -7.48 -16.09
CA CYS A 49 -2.43 -8.23 -14.84
C CYS A 49 -2.99 -7.43 -13.66
N LEU A 50 -3.02 -6.09 -13.74
CA LEU A 50 -3.67 -5.22 -12.78
C LEU A 50 -5.01 -4.72 -13.32
N GLY A 51 -5.85 -4.21 -12.43
CA GLY A 51 -7.10 -3.56 -12.82
C GLY A 51 -6.86 -2.18 -13.43
N ARG A 52 -7.95 -1.51 -13.75
CA ARG A 52 -7.95 -0.20 -14.43
C ARG A 52 -7.19 0.89 -13.68
N ARG A 53 -7.07 0.80 -12.35
CA ARG A 53 -6.30 1.77 -11.54
C ARG A 53 -4.81 1.44 -11.46
N LEU A 54 -4.37 0.32 -12.03
CA LEU A 54 -3.00 -0.20 -11.90
C LEU A 54 -2.57 -0.31 -10.43
N LYS A 55 -3.49 -0.73 -9.54
CA LYS A 55 -3.24 -0.77 -8.10
C LYS A 55 -2.33 -1.95 -7.77
N TYR A 56 -1.04 -1.68 -7.59
CA TYR A 56 -0.05 -2.70 -7.27
C TYR A 56 0.10 -2.93 -5.75
N SER A 57 -1.03 -3.19 -5.10
CA SER A 57 -1.14 -3.55 -3.67
C SER A 57 -2.49 -4.23 -3.42
N SER A 58 -2.69 -4.85 -2.24
CA SER A 58 -3.88 -5.68 -1.96
C SER A 58 -5.20 -4.96 -2.28
N CYS A 59 -6.08 -5.62 -3.03
CA CYS A 59 -7.46 -5.20 -3.28
C CYS A 59 -8.41 -5.64 -2.14
N TYR A 60 -9.68 -5.22 -2.22
CA TYR A 60 -10.72 -5.54 -1.23
C TYR A 60 -11.73 -6.42 -1.91
N TRP A 61 -11.98 -7.58 -1.31
CA TRP A 61 -12.96 -8.52 -1.83
C TRP A 61 -14.01 -8.79 -0.77
N ASP A 62 -15.26 -8.64 -1.15
CA ASP A 62 -16.41 -9.11 -0.41
C ASP A 62 -17.37 -9.88 -1.32
N ALA A 63 -18.46 -10.39 -0.78
CA ALA A 63 -19.46 -11.17 -1.52
C ALA A 63 -20.12 -10.39 -2.68
N THR A 64 -19.95 -9.07 -2.75
CA THR A 64 -20.56 -8.18 -3.74
C THR A 64 -19.54 -7.61 -4.72
N THR A 65 -18.28 -8.06 -4.67
CA THR A 65 -17.19 -7.57 -5.53
C THR A 65 -17.12 -8.43 -6.81
N PRO A 66 -17.51 -7.89 -7.99
CA PRO A 66 -17.67 -8.70 -9.20
C PRO A 66 -16.36 -9.03 -9.92
N ASP A 67 -15.36 -8.16 -9.81
CA ASP A 67 -14.12 -8.23 -10.59
C ASP A 67 -12.98 -7.44 -9.92
N LEU A 68 -11.80 -7.49 -10.53
CA LEU A 68 -10.60 -6.84 -10.02
C LEU A 68 -10.73 -5.31 -9.99
N ASP A 69 -11.33 -4.72 -11.03
CA ASP A 69 -11.52 -3.25 -11.11
C ASP A 69 -12.39 -2.75 -9.94
N ALA A 70 -13.47 -3.47 -9.64
CA ALA A 70 -14.31 -3.18 -8.48
C ALA A 70 -13.56 -3.39 -7.16
N ALA A 71 -12.70 -4.42 -7.08
CA ALA A 71 -11.89 -4.70 -5.90
C ALA A 71 -10.84 -3.61 -5.62
N GLU A 72 -10.26 -3.02 -6.68
CA GLU A 72 -9.37 -1.85 -6.60
C GLU A 72 -10.13 -0.64 -6.06
N GLU A 73 -11.24 -0.27 -6.69
CA GLU A 73 -12.07 0.88 -6.29
C GLU A 73 -12.53 0.78 -4.83
N ARG A 74 -12.92 -0.43 -4.38
CA ARG A 74 -13.34 -0.66 -3.00
C ARG A 74 -12.22 -0.42 -1.98
N MET A 75 -10.99 -0.87 -2.24
CA MET A 75 -9.88 -0.54 -1.32
C MET A 75 -9.58 0.95 -1.31
N LEU A 76 -9.59 1.59 -2.47
CA LEU A 76 -9.29 3.02 -2.57
C LEU A 76 -10.34 3.84 -1.80
N ALA A 77 -11.61 3.46 -1.90
CA ALA A 77 -12.69 4.02 -1.09
C ALA A 77 -12.47 3.76 0.42
N LEU A 78 -12.08 2.54 0.80
CA LEU A 78 -11.81 2.18 2.19
C LEU A 78 -10.62 2.95 2.77
N TYR A 79 -9.60 3.26 1.97
CA TYR A 79 -8.52 4.15 2.37
C TYR A 79 -9.05 5.57 2.62
N GLY A 80 -9.87 6.08 1.70
CA GLY A 80 -10.53 7.38 1.86
C GLY A 80 -11.35 7.49 3.13
N GLU A 81 -12.14 6.47 3.46
CA GLU A 81 -12.91 6.39 4.69
C GLU A 81 -12.00 6.37 5.93
N ARG A 82 -11.05 5.43 5.99
CA ARG A 82 -10.24 5.20 7.20
C ARG A 82 -9.20 6.28 7.46
N ALA A 83 -8.71 6.94 6.42
CA ALA A 83 -7.81 8.07 6.53
C ALA A 83 -8.55 9.41 6.61
N GLU A 84 -9.90 9.39 6.62
CA GLU A 84 -10.75 10.57 6.71
C GLU A 84 -10.40 11.61 5.62
N LEU A 85 -10.20 11.12 4.40
CA LEU A 85 -9.86 11.97 3.27
C LEU A 85 -11.05 12.83 2.86
N ALA A 86 -10.77 14.11 2.67
CA ALA A 86 -11.76 15.11 2.33
C ALA A 86 -11.20 16.14 1.36
N ASP A 87 -12.11 16.79 0.64
CA ASP A 87 -11.74 17.84 -0.30
C ASP A 87 -11.09 19.05 0.39
N GLY A 88 -10.18 19.73 -0.32
CA GLY A 88 -9.43 20.88 0.22
C GLY A 88 -8.22 20.53 1.10
N GLN A 89 -7.98 19.25 1.37
CA GLN A 89 -6.83 18.81 2.16
C GLN A 89 -5.49 18.93 1.41
N ARG A 90 -4.40 18.99 2.16
CA ARG A 90 -3.04 18.78 1.64
C ARG A 90 -2.60 17.37 2.00
N ILE A 91 -2.41 16.52 1.00
CA ILE A 91 -2.22 15.07 1.18
C ILE A 91 -0.82 14.69 0.67
N LEU A 92 -0.08 13.90 1.46
CA LEU A 92 1.17 13.27 1.05
C LEU A 92 0.95 11.75 0.92
N GLU A 93 1.20 11.22 -0.26
CA GLU A 93 1.19 9.78 -0.53
C GLU A 93 2.63 9.28 -0.72
N LEU A 94 3.11 8.46 0.21
CA LEU A 94 4.45 7.87 0.20
C LEU A 94 4.40 6.47 -0.42
N GLY A 95 5.18 6.23 -1.47
CA GLY A 95 5.18 4.98 -2.21
C GLY A 95 3.97 4.88 -3.14
N CYS A 96 3.72 5.93 -3.94
CA CYS A 96 2.50 6.04 -4.74
C CYS A 96 2.39 5.01 -5.88
N GLY A 97 3.51 4.36 -6.24
CA GLY A 97 3.56 3.38 -7.33
C GLY A 97 3.06 3.98 -8.65
N TRP A 98 2.04 3.37 -9.25
CA TRP A 98 1.38 3.86 -10.47
C TRP A 98 0.44 5.06 -10.25
N GLY A 99 0.37 5.60 -9.02
CA GLY A 99 -0.52 6.70 -8.66
C GLY A 99 -1.98 6.28 -8.49
N SER A 100 -2.25 5.00 -8.19
CA SER A 100 -3.61 4.47 -8.15
C SER A 100 -4.50 5.22 -7.15
N LEU A 101 -3.97 5.54 -5.96
CA LEU A 101 -4.70 6.33 -4.96
C LEU A 101 -4.59 7.83 -5.27
N THR A 102 -3.43 8.32 -5.70
CA THR A 102 -3.22 9.72 -6.10
C THR A 102 -4.28 10.20 -7.08
N LEU A 103 -4.46 9.46 -8.18
CA LEU A 103 -5.40 9.81 -9.25
C LEU A 103 -6.86 9.61 -8.81
N TRP A 104 -7.13 8.58 -8.02
CA TRP A 104 -8.45 8.34 -7.43
C TRP A 104 -8.88 9.48 -6.50
N MET A 105 -7.95 10.01 -5.69
CA MET A 105 -8.17 11.18 -4.83
C MET A 105 -8.38 12.44 -5.66
N ALA A 106 -7.55 12.67 -6.69
CA ALA A 106 -7.66 13.86 -7.55
C ALA A 106 -9.02 13.95 -8.28
N GLU A 107 -9.60 12.81 -8.66
CA GLU A 107 -10.95 12.75 -9.25
C GLU A 107 -12.07 13.13 -8.27
N ARG A 108 -11.90 12.81 -6.98
CA ARG A 108 -12.95 12.94 -5.95
C ARG A 108 -12.82 14.19 -5.09
N TYR A 109 -11.61 14.72 -4.97
CA TYR A 109 -11.23 15.83 -4.11
C TYR A 109 -10.52 16.90 -4.94
N PRO A 110 -11.25 17.60 -5.84
CA PRO A 110 -10.65 18.52 -6.81
C PRO A 110 -10.01 19.78 -6.18
N GLY A 111 -10.38 20.14 -4.96
CA GLY A 111 -9.75 21.20 -4.17
C GLY A 111 -8.55 20.74 -3.34
N ALA A 112 -8.27 19.43 -3.28
CA ALA A 112 -7.12 18.91 -2.55
C ALA A 112 -5.81 19.19 -3.30
N THR A 113 -4.73 19.37 -2.55
CA THR A 113 -3.36 19.40 -3.08
C THR A 113 -2.65 18.11 -2.69
N ILE A 114 -2.37 17.27 -3.67
CA ILE A 114 -1.79 15.94 -3.44
C ILE A 114 -0.33 15.94 -3.88
N THR A 115 0.57 15.50 -3.01
CA THR A 115 1.98 15.24 -3.31
C THR A 115 2.23 13.75 -3.26
N ALA A 116 2.72 13.17 -4.37
CA ALA A 116 3.02 11.75 -4.49
C ALA A 116 4.54 11.54 -4.61
N VAL A 117 5.08 10.56 -3.87
CA VAL A 117 6.52 10.23 -3.80
C VAL A 117 6.74 8.74 -4.04
#